data_AF-A0A0L0D0B2-F1
#
_entry.id   AF-A0A0L0D0B2-F1
#
_cell.length_a   1.000
_cell.length_b   1.000
_cell.length_c   1.000
_cell.angle_alpha   90.00
_cell.angle_beta   90.00
_cell.angle_gamma   90.00
#
_symmetry.space_group_name_H-M   'P 1'
#
loop_
_entity.id
_entity.type
_entity.pdbx_description
1 polymer ?
#
loop_
_entity_poly.entity_id
_entity_poly.type
_entity_poly.pdbx_seq_one_letter_code
_entity_poly.pdbx_strand_id
1 'polypeptide(L)'
;MRNLNKRKLTCVENQSCKKRSRCDVGDKNDNDIILKSENKTRKNIKIKVDKESKEKKGKNINDKEQDDVIFMNDVDGYNTEYFKNLKKGAIIEMTLYNWMVFSGPITLRANKGINLIAAANASGKSSIACALVFGLGYNSNILSRNKELINFIKKGEKKSFIEITLKCDEEKKYICIKRIMDIINNKVESFWFVNNKKENYEKIEKIQKEFNLNLDNLITFMPQENVSKFSRLNPEELFECTLLAIDKKLLDDYNYLKKKIEEKKTGENKIKTYEHEIIEEEKIINDLEKKKSKYENLRMLLSRMKLYRVKKSLLLIEHKKKQVKNIKEHIESLITEFAYPF
;
A
#
# COMPACT_ATOMS: atom_id res chain seq x y z
N MET A 1 46.45 24.91 -30.12
CA MET A 1 45.23 25.19 -30.91
C MET A 1 44.10 25.45 -29.91
N ARG A 2 43.31 26.54 -30.00
CA ARG A 2 42.02 26.64 -30.74
C ARG A 2 41.09 25.45 -30.48
N ASN A 3 39.82 25.58 -30.04
CA ASN A 3 38.98 26.78 -29.84
C ASN A 3 37.85 26.56 -28.79
N LEU A 4 37.14 27.62 -28.41
CA LEU A 4 35.90 27.55 -27.60
C LEU A 4 34.68 27.09 -28.42
N ASN A 5 33.70 26.47 -27.75
CA ASN A 5 32.26 26.78 -27.82
C ASN A 5 31.57 26.15 -26.58
N LYS A 6 30.67 26.74 -25.79
CA LYS A 6 29.56 27.73 -25.92
C LYS A 6 28.26 27.21 -26.54
N ARG A 7 27.22 27.15 -25.68
CA ARG A 7 25.77 27.12 -25.97
C ARG A 7 25.27 25.78 -26.56
N LYS A 8 23.98 25.40 -26.44
CA LYS A 8 22.76 26.20 -26.23
C LYS A 8 21.67 25.35 -25.54
N LEU A 9 20.86 25.93 -24.64
CA LEU A 9 19.50 25.44 -24.39
C LEU A 9 18.55 26.09 -25.43
N THR A 10 17.53 25.37 -25.85
CA THR A 10 16.36 25.91 -26.56
C THR A 10 15.10 25.12 -26.20
N CYS A 11 14.10 25.80 -25.65
CA CYS A 11 12.75 25.27 -25.46
C CYS A 11 12.02 25.16 -26.82
N VAL A 12 10.90 24.43 -26.86
CA VAL A 12 10.00 24.34 -28.02
C VAL A 12 8.58 24.74 -27.63
N GLU A 13 7.93 25.50 -28.51
CA GLU A 13 6.53 25.94 -28.48
C GLU A 13 5.96 25.87 -29.92
N ASN A 14 4.64 25.93 -30.17
CA ASN A 14 3.51 26.10 -29.25
C ASN A 14 2.55 24.87 -29.41
N GLN A 15 1.30 24.86 -29.90
CA GLN A 15 0.34 25.94 -30.22
C GLN A 15 -1.12 25.45 -30.10
N SER A 16 -1.91 26.08 -29.21
CA SER A 16 -3.39 26.14 -29.23
C SER A 16 -4.15 24.80 -29.00
N CYS A 17 -5.41 24.75 -28.52
CA CYS A 17 -6.50 25.73 -28.58
C CYS A 17 -7.15 26.11 -27.23
N LYS A 18 -7.82 27.27 -27.21
CA LYS A 18 -8.61 27.79 -26.09
C LYS A 18 -10.08 27.96 -26.50
N LYS A 19 -11.01 27.64 -25.60
CA LYS A 19 -12.26 28.41 -25.41
C LYS A 19 -12.44 28.66 -23.90
N ARG A 20 -13.14 29.74 -23.54
CA ARG A 20 -13.28 30.25 -22.16
C ARG A 20 -14.71 30.69 -21.89
N SER A 21 -15.21 30.35 -20.70
CA SER A 21 -16.26 31.04 -19.95
C SER A 21 -16.00 30.70 -18.47
N ARG A 22 -15.32 31.59 -17.74
CA ARG A 22 -15.88 32.65 -16.87
C ARG A 22 -16.66 32.07 -15.67
N CYS A 23 -16.24 32.52 -14.49
CA CYS A 23 -16.77 32.14 -13.19
C CYS A 23 -17.97 33.02 -12.82
N ASP A 24 -18.74 32.59 -11.82
CA ASP A 24 -19.32 33.48 -10.81
C ASP A 24 -19.35 32.76 -9.45
N VAL A 25 -19.51 33.53 -8.38
CA VAL A 25 -19.49 33.07 -6.97
C VAL A 25 -20.81 33.47 -6.31
N GLY A 26 -21.38 32.59 -5.48
CA GLY A 26 -22.56 32.91 -4.69
C GLY A 26 -22.86 31.88 -3.61
N ASP A 27 -22.77 32.29 -2.35
CA ASP A 27 -23.27 31.52 -1.20
C ASP A 27 -24.81 31.54 -1.17
N LYS A 28 -25.41 30.39 -0.79
CA LYS A 28 -26.46 30.31 0.27
C LYS A 28 -27.00 28.89 0.48
N ASN A 29 -26.84 28.43 1.71
CA ASN A 29 -27.91 28.02 2.64
C ASN A 29 -29.10 27.12 2.23
N ASP A 30 -29.30 26.16 3.13
CA ASP A 30 -30.58 25.70 3.72
C ASP A 30 -31.46 24.64 3.00
N ASN A 31 -31.38 23.45 3.61
CA ASN A 31 -32.47 22.58 4.06
C ASN A 31 -33.30 21.73 3.08
N ASP A 32 -33.41 20.45 3.48
CA ASP A 32 -34.54 19.53 3.36
C ASP A 32 -35.25 19.32 2.01
N ILE A 33 -35.35 18.03 1.63
CA ILE A 33 -36.61 17.30 1.84
C ILE A 33 -36.42 15.78 1.72
N ILE A 34 -37.13 15.05 2.58
CA ILE A 34 -37.18 13.58 2.62
C ILE A 34 -38.02 13.05 1.45
N LEU A 35 -37.50 12.10 0.69
CA LEU A 35 -38.30 11.26 -0.19
C LEU A 35 -38.18 9.77 0.16
N LYS A 36 -39.20 9.28 0.86
CA LYS A 36 -39.47 7.85 1.01
C LYS A 36 -39.91 7.25 -0.33
N SER A 37 -39.58 5.99 -0.59
CA SER A 37 -40.30 5.15 -1.53
C SER A 37 -40.63 3.81 -0.89
N GLU A 38 -41.92 3.58 -0.63
CA GLU A 38 -42.42 2.36 -0.01
C GLU A 38 -42.96 1.38 -1.05
N ASN A 39 -42.75 0.08 -0.78
CA ASN A 39 -43.66 -1.03 -1.02
C ASN A 39 -44.42 -1.13 -2.37
N LYS A 40 -44.18 -2.22 -3.11
CA LYS A 40 -45.27 -2.90 -3.84
C LYS A 40 -45.17 -4.42 -3.75
N THR A 41 -46.30 -5.03 -3.39
CA THR A 41 -46.42 -6.46 -3.04
C THR A 41 -46.98 -7.29 -4.19
N ARG A 42 -46.60 -8.58 -4.24
CA ARG A 42 -47.29 -9.73 -4.88
C ARG A 42 -46.42 -10.99 -4.74
N LYS A 43 -46.94 -12.21 -4.58
CA LYS A 43 -48.21 -12.68 -3.96
C LYS A 43 -48.05 -14.20 -3.71
N ASN A 44 -48.51 -14.72 -2.59
CA ASN A 44 -48.47 -16.17 -2.32
C ASN A 44 -49.46 -16.95 -3.21
N ILE A 45 -49.07 -18.17 -3.61
CA ILE A 45 -49.99 -19.23 -4.06
C ILE A 45 -49.67 -20.49 -3.25
N LYS A 46 -50.71 -21.13 -2.69
CA LYS A 46 -50.66 -22.44 -2.03
C LYS A 46 -51.58 -23.40 -2.78
N ILE A 47 -51.18 -24.66 -2.95
CA ILE A 47 -52.08 -25.78 -3.34
C ILE A 47 -51.86 -26.95 -2.37
N LYS A 48 -52.88 -27.84 -2.27
CA LYS A 48 -53.12 -28.88 -1.26
C LYS A 48 -53.66 -30.15 -1.96
N VAL A 49 -53.55 -31.37 -1.43
CA VAL A 49 -52.70 -31.94 -0.35
C VAL A 49 -52.55 -33.45 -0.64
N ASP A 50 -51.67 -34.21 0.02
CA ASP A 50 -51.95 -35.14 1.14
C ASP A 50 -50.58 -35.71 1.63
N LYS A 51 -50.32 -35.88 2.94
CA LYS A 51 -50.53 -37.09 3.78
C LYS A 51 -49.87 -38.36 3.20
N GLU A 52 -49.18 -39.20 3.98
CA GLU A 52 -49.45 -39.57 5.39
C GLU A 52 -48.38 -39.17 6.43
N SER A 53 -48.51 -39.68 7.66
CA SER A 53 -47.89 -39.18 8.88
C SER A 53 -47.12 -40.24 9.70
N LYS A 54 -46.14 -39.78 10.47
CA LYS A 54 -45.80 -40.31 11.81
C LYS A 54 -44.95 -39.31 12.59
N GLU A 55 -45.54 -38.70 13.62
CA GLU A 55 -44.82 -37.84 14.56
C GLU A 55 -44.11 -38.68 15.64
N LYS A 56 -43.02 -38.14 16.20
CA LYS A 56 -42.95 -37.88 17.65
C LYS A 56 -41.82 -36.91 18.04
N LYS A 57 -42.24 -35.71 18.46
CA LYS A 57 -41.64 -34.84 19.50
C LYS A 57 -40.11 -34.63 19.48
N GLY A 58 -39.68 -33.46 18.98
CA GLY A 58 -38.32 -32.95 19.21
C GLY A 58 -38.14 -32.21 20.55
N LYS A 59 -36.96 -31.62 20.73
CA LYS A 59 -36.65 -30.54 21.69
C LYS A 59 -35.82 -29.47 20.98
N ASN A 60 -35.83 -28.26 21.52
CA ASN A 60 -35.48 -27.06 20.76
C ASN A 60 -33.98 -26.90 20.43
N ILE A 61 -33.77 -26.15 19.35
CA ILE A 61 -32.52 -25.55 18.89
C ILE A 61 -31.90 -24.68 20.01
N ASN A 62 -30.57 -24.69 20.08
CA ASN A 62 -29.76 -23.60 20.60
C ASN A 62 -28.68 -23.34 19.55
N ASP A 63 -28.70 -22.18 18.90
CA ASP A 63 -27.78 -21.87 17.81
C ASP A 63 -26.34 -21.69 18.32
N LYS A 64 -25.44 -22.54 17.83
CA LYS A 64 -23.98 -22.32 17.84
C LYS A 64 -23.41 -22.84 16.54
N GLU A 65 -22.55 -22.06 15.92
CA GLU A 65 -21.76 -22.48 14.77
C GLU A 65 -20.91 -23.69 15.18
N GLN A 66 -21.10 -24.81 14.49
CA GLN A 66 -20.51 -26.09 14.87
C GLN A 66 -19.49 -26.51 13.80
N ASP A 67 -18.20 -26.34 14.11
CA ASP A 67 -17.12 -26.67 13.19
C ASP A 67 -17.17 -28.14 12.77
N ASP A 68 -17.30 -28.35 11.45
CA ASP A 68 -17.46 -29.66 10.80
C ASP A 68 -16.17 -30.48 10.78
N VAL A 69 -15.71 -30.89 11.96
CA VAL A 69 -14.58 -31.82 12.10
C VAL A 69 -15.07 -33.26 12.22
N ILE A 70 -14.63 -34.10 11.28
CA ILE A 70 -14.86 -35.54 11.34
C ILE A 70 -13.95 -36.12 12.43
N PHE A 71 -14.57 -36.82 13.40
CA PHE A 71 -13.86 -37.69 14.32
C PHE A 71 -13.66 -39.07 13.65
N MET A 72 -12.47 -39.67 13.79
CA MET A 72 -12.29 -41.07 13.40
C MET A 72 -13.06 -42.00 14.35
N ASN A 73 -14.18 -42.53 13.84
CA ASN A 73 -14.84 -43.72 14.39
C ASN A 73 -14.14 -44.97 13.83
N ASP A 74 -12.99 -45.31 14.41
CA ASP A 74 -12.32 -46.62 14.41
C ASP A 74 -12.41 -47.47 13.11
N VAL A 75 -11.98 -46.89 11.98
CA VAL A 75 -11.70 -47.60 10.72
C VAL A 75 -10.29 -47.22 10.23
N ASP A 76 -9.58 -48.19 9.67
CA ASP A 76 -8.26 -48.07 9.00
C ASP A 76 -7.05 -47.59 9.82
N GLY A 77 -6.69 -48.35 10.86
CA GLY A 77 -5.30 -48.79 11.06
C GLY A 77 -4.23 -47.76 11.46
N TYR A 78 -4.55 -46.49 11.64
CA TYR A 78 -3.60 -45.50 12.14
C TYR A 78 -3.30 -45.72 13.63
N ASN A 79 -2.08 -46.16 13.93
CA ASN A 79 -1.61 -46.35 15.30
C ASN A 79 -1.74 -45.02 16.09
N THR A 80 -2.50 -45.02 17.18
CA THR A 80 -2.88 -43.80 17.91
C THR A 80 -1.67 -43.01 18.41
N GLU A 81 -0.58 -43.70 18.77
CA GLU A 81 0.67 -43.09 19.19
C GLU A 81 1.37 -42.34 18.03
N TYR A 82 1.29 -42.84 16.81
CA TYR A 82 1.80 -42.15 15.62
C TYR A 82 1.06 -40.82 15.39
N PHE A 83 -0.26 -40.84 15.50
CA PHE A 83 -1.10 -39.66 15.28
C PHE A 83 -0.89 -38.58 16.37
N LYS A 84 -0.77 -38.98 17.65
CA LYS A 84 -0.37 -38.10 18.76
C LYS A 84 1.00 -37.45 18.55
N ASN A 85 1.89 -38.11 17.81
CA ASN A 85 3.26 -37.67 17.62
C ASN A 85 3.44 -36.63 16.49
N LEU A 86 2.41 -36.35 15.68
CA LEU A 86 2.46 -35.37 14.58
C LEU A 86 2.13 -33.95 15.04
N LYS A 87 2.78 -32.95 14.41
CA LYS A 87 2.46 -31.52 14.59
C LYS A 87 1.19 -31.13 13.81
N LYS A 88 0.53 -30.03 14.19
CA LYS A 88 -0.48 -29.36 13.35
C LYS A 88 0.10 -29.10 11.95
N GLY A 89 -0.72 -29.29 10.91
CA GLY A 89 -0.33 -29.05 9.51
C GLY A 89 0.54 -30.15 8.90
N ALA A 90 0.94 -31.16 9.68
CA ALA A 90 1.61 -32.33 9.12
C ALA A 90 0.68 -33.07 8.16
N ILE A 91 1.18 -33.35 6.96
CA ILE A 91 0.52 -34.22 5.98
C ILE A 91 0.53 -35.64 6.54
N ILE A 92 -0.63 -36.29 6.57
CA ILE A 92 -0.81 -37.69 6.96
C ILE A 92 -0.75 -38.56 5.70
N GLU A 93 -1.52 -38.20 4.68
CA GLU A 93 -1.50 -38.85 3.38
C GLU A 93 -1.97 -37.93 2.26
N MET A 94 -1.64 -38.29 1.01
CA MET A 94 -2.12 -37.66 -0.20
C MET A 94 -2.53 -38.71 -1.25
N THR A 95 -3.76 -38.64 -1.74
CA THR A 95 -4.28 -39.50 -2.80
C THR A 95 -4.35 -38.76 -4.14
N LEU A 96 -3.85 -39.40 -5.20
CA LEU A 96 -3.75 -38.85 -6.56
C LEU A 96 -4.51 -39.70 -7.56
N TYR A 97 -5.31 -39.06 -8.42
CA TYR A 97 -6.03 -39.69 -9.52
C TYR A 97 -5.88 -38.88 -10.81
N ASN A 98 -5.52 -39.56 -11.91
CA ASN A 98 -5.27 -38.99 -13.23
C ASN A 98 -4.37 -37.73 -13.21
N TRP A 99 -3.29 -37.80 -12.43
CA TRP A 99 -2.38 -36.68 -12.19
C TRP A 99 -1.00 -36.92 -12.84
N MET A 100 -0.69 -36.15 -13.88
CA MET A 100 0.52 -36.25 -14.70
C MET A 100 0.80 -37.68 -15.19
N VAL A 101 1.69 -38.42 -14.51
CA VAL A 101 2.02 -39.82 -14.84
C VAL A 101 1.06 -40.82 -14.16
N PHE A 102 0.53 -40.48 -12.98
CA PHE A 102 -0.27 -41.36 -12.15
C PHE A 102 -1.68 -41.51 -12.72
N SER A 103 -2.10 -42.73 -13.08
CA SER A 103 -3.52 -43.03 -13.36
C SER A 103 -4.31 -43.04 -12.05
N GLY A 104 -3.80 -43.75 -11.04
CA GLY A 104 -4.42 -43.80 -9.72
C GLY A 104 -5.72 -44.64 -9.66
N PRO A 105 -6.45 -44.58 -8.53
CA PRO A 105 -6.10 -43.83 -7.33
C PRO A 105 -4.83 -44.40 -6.66
N ILE A 106 -3.88 -43.54 -6.30
CA ILE A 106 -2.65 -43.89 -5.58
C ILE A 106 -2.55 -43.02 -4.34
N THR A 107 -2.48 -43.66 -3.16
CA THR A 107 -2.34 -42.99 -1.87
C THR A 107 -0.90 -43.07 -1.38
N LEU A 108 -0.31 -41.91 -1.08
CA LEU A 108 1.02 -41.74 -0.51
C LEU A 108 0.88 -41.38 0.96
N ARG A 109 1.27 -42.28 1.87
CA ARG A 109 1.27 -42.02 3.32
C ARG A 109 2.62 -41.45 3.75
N ALA A 110 2.57 -40.36 4.51
CA ALA A 110 3.75 -39.73 5.07
C ALA A 110 3.99 -40.20 6.52
N ASN A 111 5.26 -40.28 6.91
CA ASN A 111 5.73 -40.59 8.25
C ASN A 111 6.17 -39.31 9.00
N LYS A 112 6.37 -39.42 10.31
CA LYS A 112 6.90 -38.33 11.16
C LYS A 112 8.36 -38.05 10.82
N GLY A 113 8.69 -36.78 10.66
CA GLY A 113 10.06 -36.33 10.38
C GLY A 113 10.38 -36.33 8.88
N ILE A 114 11.46 -37.02 8.50
CA ILE A 114 11.99 -36.98 7.13
C ILE A 114 11.28 -38.02 6.26
N ASN A 115 10.74 -37.56 5.12
CA ASN A 115 10.11 -38.41 4.10
C ASN A 115 10.94 -38.35 2.83
N LEU A 116 11.49 -39.49 2.39
CA LEU A 116 12.36 -39.57 1.20
C LEU A 116 11.62 -40.23 0.03
N ILE A 117 11.44 -39.49 -1.06
CA ILE A 117 10.82 -39.99 -2.29
C ILE A 117 11.90 -40.36 -3.31
N ALA A 118 12.40 -41.59 -3.22
CA ALA A 118 13.35 -42.16 -4.17
C ALA A 118 12.63 -42.92 -5.30
N ALA A 119 12.97 -42.61 -6.55
CA ALA A 119 12.49 -43.29 -7.75
C ALA A 119 13.40 -42.97 -8.94
N ALA A 120 13.28 -43.69 -10.06
CA ALA A 120 14.01 -43.41 -11.29
C ALA A 120 13.62 -42.04 -11.93
N ASN A 121 14.32 -41.66 -12.99
CA ASN A 121 14.02 -40.43 -13.71
C ASN A 121 12.74 -40.58 -14.55
N ALA A 122 12.04 -39.48 -14.78
CA ALA A 122 10.66 -39.41 -15.31
C ALA A 122 9.55 -40.13 -14.50
N SER A 123 9.85 -40.92 -13.46
CA SER A 123 8.90 -41.66 -12.62
C SER A 123 7.98 -40.81 -11.70
N GLY A 124 7.66 -39.57 -12.05
CA GLY A 124 6.67 -38.76 -11.33
C GLY A 124 7.13 -38.07 -10.03
N LYS A 125 8.41 -38.15 -9.63
CA LYS A 125 8.93 -37.51 -8.40
C LYS A 125 8.48 -36.04 -8.26
N SER A 126 8.70 -35.22 -9.29
CA SER A 126 8.26 -33.82 -9.31
C SER A 126 6.74 -33.65 -9.34
N SER A 127 6.01 -34.62 -9.92
CA SER A 127 4.54 -34.57 -10.01
C SER A 127 3.88 -34.65 -8.64
N ILE A 128 4.48 -35.36 -7.68
CA ILE A 128 4.04 -35.39 -6.27
C ILE A 128 4.20 -34.00 -5.63
N ALA A 129 5.33 -33.32 -5.86
CA ALA A 129 5.54 -31.94 -5.39
C ALA A 129 4.56 -30.95 -6.04
N CYS A 130 4.27 -31.08 -7.34
CA CYS A 130 3.22 -30.30 -8.00
C CYS A 130 1.83 -30.56 -7.41
N ALA A 131 1.53 -31.80 -7.02
CA ALA A 131 0.24 -32.15 -6.42
C ALA A 131 0.01 -31.45 -5.07
N LEU A 132 1.04 -31.31 -4.23
CA LEU A 132 0.94 -30.57 -2.97
C LEU A 132 0.56 -29.11 -3.19
N VAL A 133 1.21 -28.43 -4.14
CA VAL A 133 0.90 -27.04 -4.52
C VAL A 133 -0.56 -26.92 -4.96
N PHE A 134 -0.98 -27.70 -5.97
CA PHE A 134 -2.32 -27.56 -6.53
C PHE A 134 -3.44 -28.09 -5.61
N GLY A 135 -3.17 -29.14 -4.83
CA GLY A 135 -4.12 -29.75 -3.89
C GLY A 135 -4.38 -28.90 -2.65
N LEU A 136 -3.37 -28.14 -2.18
CA LEU A 136 -3.54 -27.19 -1.07
C LEU A 136 -3.97 -25.78 -1.52
N GLY A 137 -4.30 -25.58 -2.80
CA GLY A 137 -4.88 -24.33 -3.31
C GLY A 137 -3.89 -23.29 -3.85
N TYR A 138 -2.60 -23.58 -3.89
CA TYR A 138 -1.58 -22.61 -4.31
C TYR A 138 -1.59 -22.36 -5.83
N ASN A 139 -1.07 -21.19 -6.20
CA ASN A 139 -1.02 -20.71 -7.58
C ASN A 139 0.08 -21.42 -8.40
N SER A 140 -0.19 -21.72 -9.67
CA SER A 140 0.77 -22.32 -10.60
C SER A 140 2.05 -21.51 -10.78
N ASN A 141 2.04 -20.19 -10.54
CA ASN A 141 3.22 -19.33 -10.63
C ASN A 141 4.41 -19.76 -9.74
N ILE A 142 4.15 -20.53 -8.67
CA ILE A 142 5.19 -21.13 -7.81
C ILE A 142 6.00 -22.20 -8.59
N LEU A 143 5.35 -22.87 -9.55
CA LEU A 143 5.94 -23.89 -10.42
C LEU A 143 6.39 -23.24 -11.75
N SER A 144 7.70 -23.11 -11.96
CA SER A 144 8.29 -22.48 -13.15
C SER A 144 8.02 -23.19 -14.48
N ARG A 145 7.52 -24.43 -14.48
CA ARG A 145 7.34 -25.25 -15.70
C ARG A 145 6.17 -24.82 -16.57
N ASN A 146 4.96 -24.75 -16.00
CA ASN A 146 3.71 -24.60 -16.75
C ASN A 146 2.71 -23.79 -15.91
N LYS A 147 2.13 -22.74 -16.50
CA LYS A 147 1.16 -21.87 -15.82
C LYS A 147 -0.27 -22.43 -15.81
N GLU A 148 -0.61 -23.27 -16.77
CA GLU A 148 -1.98 -23.77 -16.95
C GLU A 148 -2.20 -25.12 -16.27
N LEU A 149 -3.25 -25.21 -15.45
CA LEU A 149 -3.61 -26.42 -14.69
C LEU A 149 -3.89 -27.64 -15.59
N ILE A 150 -4.41 -27.42 -16.79
CA ILE A 150 -4.77 -28.50 -17.75
C ILE A 150 -3.56 -29.37 -18.12
N ASN A 151 -2.36 -28.79 -18.15
CA ASN A 151 -1.11 -29.47 -18.50
C ASN A 151 -0.55 -30.36 -17.38
N PHE A 152 -1.19 -30.40 -16.21
CA PHE A 152 -0.87 -31.31 -15.10
C PHE A 152 -1.85 -32.48 -14.96
N ILE A 153 -3.04 -32.40 -15.59
CA ILE A 153 -3.96 -33.54 -15.72
C ILE A 153 -3.32 -34.58 -16.66
N LYS A 154 -3.54 -35.87 -16.39
CA LYS A 154 -2.99 -36.96 -17.19
C LYS A 154 -3.48 -36.87 -18.65
N LYS A 155 -2.56 -36.97 -19.62
CA LYS A 155 -2.90 -36.89 -21.05
C LYS A 155 -3.92 -37.97 -21.43
N GLY A 156 -5.00 -37.55 -22.10
CA GLY A 156 -6.12 -38.39 -22.51
C GLY A 156 -7.30 -38.38 -21.53
N GLU A 157 -7.07 -38.01 -20.27
CA GLU A 157 -8.09 -38.02 -19.22
C GLU A 157 -8.86 -36.71 -19.15
N LYS A 158 -10.15 -36.78 -18.82
CA LYS A 158 -11.03 -35.61 -18.65
C LYS A 158 -11.32 -35.25 -17.19
N LYS A 159 -10.94 -36.11 -16.24
CA LYS A 159 -11.17 -35.93 -14.81
C LYS A 159 -9.93 -36.31 -14.03
N SER A 160 -9.59 -35.52 -13.02
CA SER A 160 -8.50 -35.76 -12.07
C SER A 160 -8.94 -35.31 -10.66
N PHE A 161 -8.36 -35.91 -9.62
CA PHE A 161 -8.45 -35.33 -8.28
C PHE A 161 -7.13 -35.44 -7.51
N ILE A 162 -6.93 -34.49 -6.60
CA ILE A 162 -5.91 -34.50 -5.57
C ILE A 162 -6.63 -34.40 -4.23
N GLU A 163 -6.25 -35.23 -3.28
CA GLU A 163 -6.84 -35.30 -1.95
C GLU A 163 -5.72 -35.35 -0.91
N ILE A 164 -5.72 -34.46 0.08
CA ILE A 164 -4.64 -34.29 1.05
C ILE A 164 -5.23 -34.23 2.46
N THR A 165 -4.77 -35.13 3.32
CA THR A 165 -5.20 -35.24 4.72
C THR A 165 -4.16 -34.61 5.63
N LEU A 166 -4.54 -33.60 6.42
CA LEU A 166 -3.67 -32.89 7.36
C LEU A 166 -4.07 -33.15 8.82
N LYS A 167 -3.09 -33.14 9.73
CA LYS A 167 -3.27 -33.25 11.19
C LYS A 167 -3.73 -31.90 11.78
N CYS A 168 -4.86 -31.91 12.49
CA CYS A 168 -5.31 -30.78 13.34
C CYS A 168 -4.68 -30.86 14.73
N ASP A 169 -4.89 -29.88 15.62
CA ASP A 169 -4.27 -29.88 16.96
C ASP A 169 -4.70 -31.07 17.83
N GLU A 170 -6.01 -31.31 17.96
CA GLU A 170 -6.57 -32.33 18.88
C GLU A 170 -6.22 -33.79 18.50
N GLU A 171 -6.25 -34.68 19.51
CA GLU A 171 -5.68 -36.03 19.46
C GLU A 171 -6.32 -37.00 18.45
N LYS A 172 -7.52 -36.71 17.92
CA LYS A 172 -8.20 -37.53 16.89
C LYS A 172 -8.79 -36.71 15.73
N LYS A 173 -8.40 -35.43 15.57
CA LYS A 173 -8.93 -34.54 14.52
C LYS A 173 -7.99 -34.45 13.32
N TYR A 174 -8.56 -34.61 12.13
CA TYR A 174 -7.90 -34.39 10.83
C TYR A 174 -8.77 -33.50 9.94
N ILE A 175 -8.18 -32.96 8.88
CA ILE A 175 -8.88 -32.23 7.83
C ILE A 175 -8.47 -32.77 6.47
N CYS A 176 -9.44 -33.24 5.69
CA CYS A 176 -9.23 -33.74 4.34
C CYS A 176 -9.63 -32.64 3.33
N ILE A 177 -8.66 -32.19 2.53
CA ILE A 177 -8.85 -31.22 1.45
C ILE A 177 -8.84 -31.99 0.13
N LYS A 178 -9.95 -31.94 -0.63
CA LYS A 178 -10.09 -32.62 -1.92
C LYS A 178 -10.40 -31.63 -3.03
N ARG A 179 -9.53 -31.60 -4.04
CA ARG A 179 -9.71 -30.83 -5.28
C ARG A 179 -10.05 -31.77 -6.42
N ILE A 180 -11.26 -31.67 -6.95
CA ILE A 180 -11.69 -32.35 -8.17
C ILE A 180 -11.51 -31.39 -9.35
N MET A 181 -11.01 -31.89 -10.47
CA MET A 181 -10.65 -31.13 -11.67
C MET A 181 -11.21 -31.80 -12.91
N ASP A 182 -12.21 -31.18 -13.53
CA ASP A 182 -12.89 -31.68 -14.73
C ASP A 182 -12.54 -30.80 -15.94
N ILE A 183 -12.22 -31.42 -17.08
CA ILE A 183 -11.93 -30.72 -18.34
C ILE A 183 -13.22 -30.61 -19.16
N ILE A 184 -13.71 -29.38 -19.32
CA ILE A 184 -14.91 -29.03 -20.10
C ILE A 184 -14.51 -27.93 -21.09
N ASN A 185 -14.75 -28.15 -22.39
CA ASN A 185 -14.46 -27.20 -23.47
C ASN A 185 -13.02 -26.62 -23.41
N ASN A 186 -12.03 -27.49 -23.20
CA ASN A 186 -10.60 -27.16 -23.00
C ASN A 186 -10.29 -26.21 -21.82
N LYS A 187 -11.22 -26.03 -20.88
CA LYS A 187 -11.02 -25.34 -19.60
C LYS A 187 -11.09 -26.35 -18.46
N VAL A 188 -10.41 -26.06 -17.35
CA VAL A 188 -10.49 -26.89 -16.13
C VAL A 188 -11.42 -26.23 -15.13
N GLU A 189 -12.56 -26.87 -14.86
CA GLU A 189 -13.38 -26.53 -13.70
C GLU A 189 -12.79 -27.20 -12.45
N SER A 190 -12.61 -26.44 -11.38
CA SER A 190 -12.08 -26.92 -10.11
C SER A 190 -13.15 -26.87 -9.03
N PHE A 191 -13.44 -28.00 -8.40
CA PHE A 191 -14.37 -28.12 -7.29
C PHE A 191 -13.60 -28.46 -6.01
N TRP A 192 -13.84 -27.67 -4.97
CA TRP A 192 -13.22 -27.83 -3.66
C TRP A 192 -14.16 -28.53 -2.69
N PHE A 193 -13.60 -29.46 -1.92
CA PHE A 193 -14.28 -30.11 -0.82
C PHE A 193 -13.36 -30.13 0.40
N VAL A 194 -13.96 -29.94 1.58
CA VAL A 194 -13.30 -30.11 2.88
C VAL A 194 -14.14 -31.10 3.67
N ASN A 195 -13.52 -32.16 4.20
CA ASN A 195 -14.23 -33.21 4.96
C ASN A 195 -15.47 -33.75 4.20
N ASN A 196 -15.33 -33.98 2.89
CA ASN A 196 -16.37 -34.37 1.93
C ASN A 196 -17.53 -33.37 1.72
N LYS A 197 -17.58 -32.22 2.41
CA LYS A 197 -18.53 -31.13 2.12
C LYS A 197 -17.97 -30.23 1.02
N LYS A 198 -18.82 -29.79 0.08
CA LYS A 198 -18.41 -28.87 -1.00
C LYS A 198 -18.20 -27.47 -0.44
N GLU A 199 -17.06 -26.87 -0.72
CA GLU A 199 -16.60 -25.62 -0.10
C GLU A 199 -16.13 -24.58 -1.13
N ASN A 200 -16.00 -23.33 -0.67
CA ASN A 200 -15.41 -22.25 -1.44
C ASN A 200 -13.88 -22.18 -1.23
N TYR A 201 -13.16 -21.66 -2.22
CA TYR A 201 -11.70 -21.47 -2.16
C TYR A 201 -11.25 -20.61 -0.95
N GLU A 202 -12.08 -19.68 -0.48
CA GLU A 202 -11.84 -18.91 0.75
C GLU A 202 -11.67 -19.79 2.01
N LYS A 203 -12.36 -20.93 2.10
CA LYS A 203 -12.19 -21.89 3.20
C LYS A 203 -10.81 -22.54 3.12
N ILE A 204 -10.31 -22.81 1.91
CA ILE A 204 -8.95 -23.34 1.67
C ILE A 204 -7.90 -22.31 2.07
N GLU A 205 -8.08 -21.02 1.74
CA GLU A 205 -7.18 -19.96 2.22
C GLU A 205 -7.18 -19.80 3.74
N LYS A 206 -8.34 -19.96 4.40
CA LYS A 206 -8.42 -19.95 5.87
C LYS A 206 -7.62 -21.12 6.45
N ILE A 207 -7.72 -22.32 5.86
CA ILE A 207 -6.94 -23.50 6.28
C ILE A 207 -5.43 -23.31 6.04
N GLN A 208 -5.01 -22.73 4.91
CA GLN A 208 -3.60 -22.38 4.68
C GLN A 208 -3.03 -21.52 5.83
N LYS A 209 -3.78 -20.48 6.21
CA LYS A 209 -3.40 -19.51 7.25
C LYS A 209 -3.47 -20.09 8.67
N GLU A 210 -4.45 -20.94 8.97
CA GLU A 210 -4.64 -21.53 10.31
C GLU A 210 -3.66 -22.69 10.62
N PHE A 211 -3.14 -23.35 9.58
CA PHE A 211 -2.17 -24.46 9.69
C PHE A 211 -0.74 -24.02 9.35
N ASN A 212 -0.47 -22.71 9.22
CA ASN A 212 0.81 -22.11 8.82
C ASN A 212 1.46 -22.79 7.59
N LEU A 213 0.64 -23.11 6.59
CA LEU A 213 1.11 -23.64 5.31
C LEU A 213 1.66 -22.47 4.49
N ASN A 214 2.92 -22.57 4.06
CA ASN A 214 3.63 -21.56 3.26
C ASN A 214 4.33 -22.23 2.06
N LEU A 215 3.58 -22.74 1.08
CA LEU A 215 4.17 -23.33 -0.15
C LEU A 215 4.55 -22.29 -1.22
N ASP A 216 4.22 -21.03 -0.99
CA ASP A 216 4.61 -19.85 -1.78
C ASP A 216 6.04 -19.36 -1.48
N ASN A 217 6.58 -19.72 -0.32
CA ASN A 217 7.92 -19.35 0.13
C ASN A 217 8.99 -20.37 -0.30
N LEU A 218 10.07 -19.88 -0.93
CA LEU A 218 11.15 -20.71 -1.47
C LEU A 218 11.99 -21.45 -0.41
N ILE A 219 11.93 -21.02 0.86
CA ILE A 219 12.66 -21.66 1.98
C ILE A 219 11.92 -22.91 2.47
N THR A 220 10.59 -22.85 2.54
CA THR A 220 9.71 -23.95 2.97
C THR A 220 9.31 -24.87 1.81
N PHE A 221 9.26 -24.36 0.58
CA PHE A 221 9.01 -25.14 -0.63
C PHE A 221 9.93 -24.73 -1.79
N MET A 222 10.97 -25.53 -2.03
CA MET A 222 11.95 -25.29 -3.09
C MET A 222 11.78 -26.29 -4.26
N PRO A 223 10.96 -25.99 -5.28
CA PRO A 223 10.88 -26.83 -6.46
C PRO A 223 12.17 -26.72 -7.28
N GLN A 224 12.57 -27.84 -7.90
CA GLN A 224 13.87 -28.09 -8.56
C GLN A 224 14.46 -26.93 -9.38
N GLU A 225 13.62 -26.17 -10.08
CA GLU A 225 14.04 -25.07 -10.96
C GLU A 225 14.18 -23.72 -10.24
N ASN A 226 13.39 -23.49 -9.17
CA ASN A 226 13.51 -22.29 -8.35
C ASN A 226 14.75 -22.29 -7.46
N VAL A 227 15.50 -23.40 -7.36
CA VAL A 227 16.82 -23.45 -6.71
C VAL A 227 17.74 -22.36 -7.28
N SER A 228 17.68 -22.12 -8.59
CA SER A 228 18.43 -21.05 -9.28
C SER A 228 17.95 -19.63 -8.98
N LYS A 229 16.71 -19.47 -8.48
CA LYS A 229 16.16 -18.20 -7.99
C LYS A 229 16.56 -17.97 -6.53
N PHE A 230 16.49 -19.03 -5.71
CA PHE A 230 16.93 -19.01 -4.31
C PHE A 230 18.39 -18.55 -4.19
N SER A 231 19.29 -19.07 -5.04
CA SER A 231 20.70 -18.63 -5.10
C SER A 231 20.92 -17.22 -5.67
N ARG A 232 19.86 -16.47 -5.98
CA ARG A 232 19.89 -15.08 -6.48
C ARG A 232 19.13 -14.11 -5.59
N LEU A 233 18.53 -14.58 -4.49
CA LEU A 233 17.82 -13.70 -3.55
C LEU A 233 18.80 -12.73 -2.90
N ASN A 234 18.39 -11.47 -2.78
CA ASN A 234 19.11 -10.47 -2.02
C ASN A 234 19.05 -10.77 -0.51
N PRO A 235 20.00 -10.30 0.32
CA PRO A 235 19.97 -10.53 1.77
C PRO A 235 18.67 -10.05 2.46
N GLU A 236 18.06 -8.96 1.98
CA GLU A 236 16.74 -8.50 2.45
C GLU A 236 15.61 -9.47 2.08
N GLU A 237 15.59 -9.95 0.84
CA GLU A 237 14.58 -10.91 0.36
C GLU A 237 14.68 -12.25 1.10
N LEU A 238 15.91 -12.72 1.36
CA LEU A 238 16.18 -13.91 2.16
C LEU A 238 15.76 -13.73 3.62
N PHE A 239 15.89 -12.52 4.18
CA PHE A 239 15.39 -12.17 5.51
C PHE A 239 13.85 -12.14 5.56
N GLU A 240 13.21 -11.47 4.61
CA GLU A 240 11.74 -11.41 4.51
C GLU A 240 11.14 -12.83 4.32
N CYS A 241 11.77 -13.69 3.52
CA CYS A 241 11.40 -15.10 3.39
C CYS A 241 11.68 -15.93 4.66
N THR A 242 12.74 -15.66 5.44
CA THR A 242 12.98 -16.40 6.70
C THR A 242 12.01 -15.98 7.79
N LEU A 243 11.65 -14.70 7.90
CA LEU A 243 10.59 -14.24 8.81
C LEU A 243 9.26 -14.92 8.52
N LEU A 244 8.82 -14.92 7.25
CA LEU A 244 7.57 -15.57 6.83
C LEU A 244 7.58 -17.10 7.05
N ALA A 245 8.74 -17.75 6.98
CA ALA A 245 8.88 -19.17 7.31
C ALA A 245 8.72 -19.48 8.82
N ILE A 246 8.87 -18.49 9.69
CA ILE A 246 8.76 -18.63 11.16
C ILE A 246 7.36 -18.22 11.65
N ASP A 247 7.00 -16.94 11.47
CA ASP A 247 5.65 -16.40 11.74
C ASP A 247 5.44 -15.18 10.83
N LYS A 248 4.31 -15.17 10.12
CA LYS A 248 3.90 -14.05 9.26
C LYS A 248 3.87 -12.71 9.99
N LYS A 249 3.51 -12.69 11.29
CA LYS A 249 3.47 -11.45 12.09
C LYS A 249 4.81 -10.74 12.13
N LEU A 250 5.93 -11.48 12.17
CA LEU A 250 7.26 -10.89 12.19
C LEU A 250 7.57 -10.13 10.89
N LEU A 251 7.05 -10.59 9.76
CA LEU A 251 7.15 -9.88 8.48
C LEU A 251 6.27 -8.62 8.47
N ASP A 252 5.05 -8.69 9.02
CA ASP A 252 4.16 -7.53 9.13
C ASP A 252 4.76 -6.44 10.06
N ASP A 253 5.35 -6.84 11.20
CA ASP A 253 6.08 -5.96 12.12
C ASP A 253 7.34 -5.36 11.47
N TYR A 254 8.12 -6.16 10.74
CA TYR A 254 9.29 -5.69 10.00
C TYR A 254 8.91 -4.66 8.93
N ASN A 255 7.85 -4.90 8.17
CA ASN A 255 7.33 -3.96 7.18
C ASN A 255 6.83 -2.66 7.81
N TYR A 256 6.15 -2.73 8.96
CA TYR A 256 5.75 -1.56 9.74
C TYR A 256 6.98 -0.73 10.19
N LEU A 257 8.04 -1.39 10.68
CA LEU A 257 9.27 -0.73 11.10
C LEU A 257 10.03 -0.12 9.91
N LYS A 258 10.13 -0.83 8.78
CA LYS A 258 10.74 -0.36 7.51
C LYS A 258 10.07 0.95 7.07
N LYS A 259 8.74 0.98 7.04
CA LYS A 259 7.94 2.19 6.77
C LYS A 259 8.18 3.32 7.79
N LYS A 260 8.24 3.02 9.09
CA LYS A 260 8.50 4.05 10.12
C LYS A 260 9.90 4.67 10.01
N ILE A 261 10.89 3.91 9.56
CA ILE A 261 12.24 4.41 9.28
C ILE A 261 12.24 5.35 8.05
N GLU A 262 11.45 5.05 7.01
CA GLU A 262 11.29 5.94 5.84
C GLU A 262 10.51 7.23 6.16
N GLU A 263 9.42 7.13 6.94
CA GLU A 263 8.70 8.30 7.47
C GLU A 263 9.63 9.20 8.29
N LYS A 264 10.50 8.62 9.15
CA LYS A 264 11.51 9.38 9.89
C LYS A 264 12.55 10.05 8.97
N LYS A 265 13.17 9.30 8.05
CA LYS A 265 14.17 9.83 7.10
C LYS A 265 13.62 10.97 6.24
N THR A 266 12.38 10.84 5.76
CA THR A 266 11.72 11.88 4.96
C THR A 266 11.35 13.11 5.80
N GLY A 267 11.03 12.95 7.09
CA GLY A 267 10.91 14.04 8.05
C GLY A 267 12.24 14.77 8.30
N GLU A 268 13.32 14.04 8.60
CA GLU A 268 14.66 14.59 8.83
C GLU A 268 15.20 15.37 7.61
N ASN A 269 14.91 14.90 6.40
CA ASN A 269 15.29 15.61 5.18
C ASN A 269 14.50 16.91 4.98
N LYS A 270 13.20 16.94 5.34
CA LYS A 270 12.37 18.17 5.30
C LYS A 270 12.82 19.20 6.33
N ILE A 271 13.22 18.75 7.53
CA ILE A 271 13.77 19.64 8.56
C ILE A 271 15.01 20.36 8.01
N LYS A 272 15.94 19.63 7.40
CA LYS A 272 17.16 20.21 6.79
C LYS A 272 16.89 21.18 5.63
N THR A 273 15.86 20.96 4.83
CA THR A 273 15.47 21.95 3.79
C THR A 273 14.89 23.21 4.41
N TYR A 274 14.01 23.09 5.41
CA TYR A 274 13.44 24.25 6.11
C TYR A 274 14.50 25.03 6.92
N GLU A 275 15.47 24.35 7.54
CA GLU A 275 16.63 24.99 8.18
C GLU A 275 17.42 25.85 7.18
N HIS A 276 17.63 25.36 5.95
CA HIS A 276 18.32 26.12 4.91
C HIS A 276 17.49 27.30 4.39
N GLU A 277 16.18 27.11 4.16
CA GLU A 277 15.25 28.16 3.73
C GLU A 277 15.15 29.30 4.76
N ILE A 278 15.08 28.98 6.06
CA ILE A 278 15.10 29.96 7.16
C ILE A 278 16.40 30.79 7.11
N ILE A 279 17.55 30.13 6.97
CA ILE A 279 18.87 30.78 6.89
C ILE A 279 19.00 31.66 5.62
N GLU A 280 18.23 31.42 4.57
CA GLU A 280 18.17 32.30 3.38
C GLU A 280 17.26 33.51 3.59
N GLU A 281 16.06 33.32 4.15
CA GLU A 281 15.15 34.42 4.49
C GLU A 281 15.74 35.35 5.57
N GLU A 282 16.45 34.84 6.57
CA GLU A 282 17.16 35.65 7.57
C GLU A 282 18.20 36.59 6.92
N LYS A 283 18.90 36.14 5.87
CA LYS A 283 19.84 37.00 5.12
C LYS A 283 19.09 38.08 4.35
N ILE A 284 17.96 37.74 3.74
CA ILE A 284 17.10 38.68 3.01
C ILE A 284 16.56 39.76 3.95
N ILE A 285 16.04 39.38 5.12
CA ILE A 285 15.59 40.28 6.19
C ILE A 285 16.72 41.24 6.61
N ASN A 286 17.89 40.70 6.96
CA ASN A 286 19.07 41.50 7.35
C ASN A 286 19.46 42.54 6.29
N ASP A 287 19.40 42.18 5.00
CA ASP A 287 19.72 43.11 3.91
C ASP A 287 18.60 44.11 3.60
N LEU A 288 17.34 43.79 3.89
CA LEU A 288 16.22 44.73 3.85
C LEU A 288 16.29 45.74 5.00
N GLU A 289 16.67 45.33 6.21
CA GLU A 289 16.88 46.25 7.34
C GLU A 289 18.02 47.24 7.08
N LYS A 290 19.15 46.78 6.54
CA LYS A 290 20.25 47.66 6.10
C LYS A 290 19.79 48.68 5.04
N LYS A 291 18.87 48.30 4.15
CA LYS A 291 18.28 49.21 3.14
C LYS A 291 17.29 50.21 3.79
N LYS A 292 16.45 49.76 4.73
CA LYS A 292 15.53 50.60 5.51
C LYS A 292 16.28 51.69 6.29
N SER A 293 17.31 51.31 7.05
CA SER A 293 18.13 52.28 7.80
C SER A 293 18.79 53.34 6.90
N LYS A 294 19.29 52.94 5.71
CA LYS A 294 19.81 53.91 4.71
C LYS A 294 18.73 54.86 4.20
N TYR A 295 17.50 54.38 4.00
CA TYR A 295 16.37 55.20 3.58
C TYR A 295 15.90 56.18 4.67
N GLU A 296 15.89 55.77 5.94
CA GLU A 296 15.57 56.63 7.08
C GLU A 296 16.61 57.74 7.27
N ASN A 297 17.90 57.42 7.14
CA ASN A 297 18.99 58.41 7.12
C ASN A 297 18.84 59.42 5.96
N LEU A 298 18.49 58.96 4.75
CA LEU A 298 18.19 59.84 3.61
C LEU A 298 17.00 60.76 3.89
N ARG A 299 15.93 60.24 4.52
CA ARG A 299 14.76 61.03 4.92
C ARG A 299 15.12 62.12 5.94
N MET A 300 15.99 61.82 6.91
CA MET A 300 16.53 62.83 7.83
C MET A 300 17.37 63.89 7.11
N LEU A 301 18.28 63.50 6.21
CA LEU A 301 19.11 64.43 5.45
C LEU A 301 18.28 65.37 4.56
N LEU A 302 17.27 64.86 3.86
CA LEU A 302 16.32 65.66 3.08
C LEU A 302 15.55 66.67 3.94
N SER A 303 15.19 66.28 5.16
CA SER A 303 14.48 67.14 6.11
C SER A 303 15.39 68.25 6.65
N ARG A 304 16.64 67.91 6.99
CA ARG A 304 17.69 68.85 7.39
C ARG A 304 18.05 69.84 6.27
N MET A 305 18.09 69.37 5.01
CA MET A 305 18.30 70.21 3.83
C MET A 305 17.16 71.23 3.64
N LYS A 306 15.90 70.82 3.80
CA LYS A 306 14.74 71.73 3.77
C LYS A 306 14.84 72.80 4.85
N LEU A 307 15.17 72.41 6.10
CA LEU A 307 15.38 73.35 7.20
C LEU A 307 16.51 74.36 6.92
N TYR A 308 17.64 73.91 6.37
CA TYR A 308 18.76 74.79 6.02
C TYR A 308 18.45 75.75 4.87
N ARG A 309 17.61 75.37 3.91
CA ARG A 309 17.10 76.30 2.88
C ARG A 309 16.32 77.46 3.51
N VAL A 310 15.42 77.17 4.45
CA VAL A 310 14.63 78.18 5.18
C VAL A 310 15.52 79.08 6.07
N LYS A 311 16.48 78.49 6.79
CA LYS A 311 17.45 79.28 7.59
C LYS A 311 18.30 80.20 6.71
N LYS A 312 18.73 79.76 5.53
CA LYS A 312 19.48 80.60 4.57
C LYS A 312 18.63 81.77 4.08
N SER A 313 17.36 81.56 3.72
CA SER A 313 16.51 82.67 3.26
C SER A 313 16.19 83.66 4.39
N LEU A 314 16.03 83.19 5.63
CA LEU A 314 15.82 84.07 6.79
C LEU A 314 17.05 84.97 7.04
N LEU A 315 18.25 84.41 7.08
CA LEU A 315 19.50 85.18 7.25
C LEU A 315 19.71 86.22 6.12
N LEU A 316 19.36 85.88 4.87
CA LEU A 316 19.40 86.83 3.75
C LEU A 316 18.38 87.97 3.91
N ILE A 317 17.19 87.70 4.47
CA ILE A 317 16.19 88.73 4.79
C ILE A 317 16.68 89.62 5.94
N GLU A 318 17.29 89.05 6.99
CA GLU A 318 17.89 89.81 8.09
C GLU A 318 19.04 90.72 7.60
N HIS A 319 19.92 90.21 6.75
CA HIS A 319 20.99 91.01 6.14
C HIS A 319 20.44 92.17 5.30
N LYS A 320 19.44 91.91 4.44
CA LYS A 320 18.77 92.96 3.67
C LYS A 320 18.03 93.96 4.57
N LYS A 321 17.40 93.53 5.65
CA LYS A 321 16.76 94.42 6.64
C LYS A 321 17.80 95.34 7.31
N LYS A 322 18.98 94.84 7.67
CA LYS A 322 20.09 95.67 8.16
C LYS A 322 20.52 96.68 7.10
N GLN A 323 20.79 96.25 5.87
CA GLN A 323 21.15 97.16 4.77
C GLN A 323 20.10 98.26 4.55
N VAL A 324 18.80 97.92 4.55
CA VAL A 324 17.72 98.91 4.43
C VAL A 324 17.67 99.86 5.65
N LYS A 325 17.97 99.40 6.86
CA LYS A 325 18.07 100.27 8.05
C LYS A 325 19.22 101.26 7.92
N ASN A 326 20.43 100.79 7.59
CA ASN A 326 21.60 101.64 7.36
C ASN A 326 21.37 102.66 6.23
N ILE A 327 20.68 102.26 5.14
CA ILE A 327 20.34 103.17 4.03
C ILE A 327 19.31 104.22 4.47
N LYS A 328 18.32 103.85 5.30
CA LYS A 328 17.38 104.83 5.89
C LYS A 328 18.10 105.83 6.79
N GLU A 329 18.96 105.35 7.70
CA GLU A 329 19.74 106.21 8.61
C GLU A 329 20.62 107.19 7.82
N HIS A 330 21.18 106.75 6.68
CA HIS A 330 21.96 107.63 5.79
C HIS A 330 21.09 108.62 5.00
N ILE A 331 19.90 108.22 4.54
CA ILE A 331 18.95 109.15 3.91
C ILE A 331 18.45 110.19 4.93
N GLU A 332 18.17 109.77 6.16
CA GLU A 332 17.79 110.66 7.26
C GLU A 332 18.92 111.66 7.58
N SER A 333 20.19 111.23 7.62
CA SER A 333 21.32 112.16 7.80
C SER A 333 21.45 113.18 6.65
N LEU A 334 21.30 112.74 5.40
CA LEU A 334 21.34 113.62 4.22
C LEU A 334 20.17 114.62 4.21
N ILE A 335 18.97 114.20 4.63
CA ILE A 335 17.83 115.11 4.78
C ILE A 335 18.11 116.16 5.85
N THR A 336 18.77 115.82 6.96
CA THR A 336 19.16 116.82 7.97
C THR A 336 20.25 117.79 7.50
N GLU A 337 21.17 117.37 6.63
CA GLU A 337 22.12 118.30 5.98
C GLU A 337 21.40 119.27 5.03
N PHE A 338 20.54 118.76 4.13
CA PHE A 338 19.79 119.60 3.19
C PHE A 338 18.72 120.49 3.84
N ALA A 339 18.33 120.22 5.10
CA ALA A 339 17.41 121.05 5.86
C ALA A 339 18.05 122.33 6.46
N TYR A 340 19.38 122.43 6.47
CA TYR A 340 20.13 123.59 6.98
C TYR A 340 21.13 124.15 5.94
N PRO A 341 20.67 124.72 4.81
CA PRO A 341 21.52 125.51 3.94
C PRO A 341 21.87 126.85 4.62
N PHE A 342 23.17 127.17 4.67
CA PHE A 342 23.72 128.49 4.96
C PHE A 342 24.23 129.15 3.67
#